data_AF-A0A7C5M2Q4-F1
#
_entry.id   AF-A0A7C5M2Q4-F1
#
_cell.length_a   1.000
_cell.length_b   1.000
_cell.length_c   1.000
_cell.angle_alpha   90.00
_cell.angle_beta   90.00
_cell.angle_gamma   90.00
#
_symmetry.space_group_name_H-M   'P 1'
#
loop_
_entity.id
_entity.type
_entity.pdbx_description
1 polymer ?
#
loop_
_entity_poly.entity_id
_entity_poly.type
_entity_poly.pdbx_seq_one_letter_code
_entity_poly.pdbx_strand_id
1 'polypeptide(L)'
;RKAVPDMTANYARLSFAYLAAMTLKTGSVALQDFTPKSLNDREILDAAAKVNVEINHITDPAEFVPQHVRAELIDGRELKASIDVLFGSPAYPLTHQQHLEKFEKCVAFGLRYINAHQTAMGLIDLVDKLEDLTGCRELFALAAGK
;
A
#
# COMPACT_ATOMS: atom_id res chain seq x y z
N ARG A 1 -7.34 -14.16 5.27
CA ARG A 1 -8.45 -13.87 6.21
C ARG A 1 -9.67 -13.46 5.42
N LYS A 2 -10.90 -13.74 5.89
CA LYS A 2 -12.12 -13.24 5.23
C LYS A 2 -12.30 -11.75 5.51
N ALA A 3 -12.77 -10.98 4.54
CA ALA A 3 -13.20 -9.59 4.76
C ALA A 3 -14.58 -9.61 5.43
N VAL A 4 -14.74 -8.79 6.48
CA VAL A 4 -16.00 -8.66 7.23
C VAL A 4 -16.26 -7.17 7.52
N PRO A 5 -17.53 -6.75 7.68
CA PRO A 5 -17.86 -5.41 8.15
C PRO A 5 -17.17 -5.07 9.47
N ASP A 6 -16.93 -3.78 9.71
CA ASP A 6 -16.34 -3.22 10.93
C ASP A 6 -15.00 -3.82 11.36
N MET A 7 -14.28 -4.49 10.44
CA MET A 7 -12.92 -4.94 10.69
C MET A 7 -12.00 -3.77 11.01
N THR A 8 -11.02 -3.99 11.88
CA THR A 8 -10.01 -2.96 12.16
C THR A 8 -9.10 -2.76 10.94
N ALA A 9 -8.52 -1.57 10.80
CA ALA A 9 -7.53 -1.30 9.76
C ALA A 9 -6.39 -2.34 9.74
N ASN A 10 -5.90 -2.75 10.92
CA ASN A 10 -4.85 -3.76 11.04
C ASN A 10 -5.31 -5.16 10.59
N TYR A 11 -6.58 -5.53 10.84
CA TYR A 11 -7.13 -6.76 10.32
C TYR A 11 -7.23 -6.72 8.80
N ALA A 12 -7.74 -5.63 8.24
CA ALA A 12 -7.92 -5.43 6.80
C ALA A 12 -6.60 -5.50 6.03
N ARG A 13 -5.51 -4.91 6.58
CA ARG A 13 -4.15 -4.99 6.01
C ARG A 13 -3.59 -6.40 5.87
N LEU A 14 -4.13 -7.36 6.63
CA LEU A 14 -3.75 -8.78 6.60
C LEU A 14 -4.82 -9.66 5.94
N SER A 15 -5.76 -9.05 5.23
CA SER A 15 -6.83 -9.73 4.52
C SER A 15 -6.64 -9.61 3.01
N PHE A 16 -6.00 -10.61 2.39
CA PHE A 16 -5.82 -10.62 0.94
C PHE A 16 -7.15 -10.46 0.17
N ALA A 17 -8.24 -11.09 0.65
CA ALA A 17 -9.56 -10.93 0.05
C ALA A 17 -10.02 -9.47 -0.02
N TYR A 18 -9.79 -8.70 1.05
CA TYR A 18 -10.10 -7.28 1.08
C TYR A 18 -9.17 -6.48 0.15
N LEU A 19 -7.87 -6.71 0.24
CA LEU A 19 -6.87 -5.99 -0.56
C LEU A 19 -7.04 -6.24 -2.06
N ALA A 20 -7.35 -7.48 -2.46
CA ALA A 20 -7.62 -7.83 -3.84
C ALA A 20 -8.89 -7.13 -4.36
N ALA A 21 -9.99 -7.17 -3.58
CA ALA A 21 -11.22 -6.48 -3.95
C ALA A 21 -11.05 -4.95 -4.05
N MET A 22 -10.33 -4.34 -3.10
CA MET A 22 -9.97 -2.92 -3.12
C MET A 22 -9.16 -2.57 -4.36
N THR A 23 -8.14 -3.38 -4.68
CA THR A 23 -7.30 -3.19 -5.87
C THR A 23 -8.10 -3.32 -7.15
N LEU A 24 -9.00 -4.30 -7.25
CA LEU A 24 -9.87 -4.47 -8.43
C LEU A 24 -10.81 -3.27 -8.62
N LYS A 25 -11.33 -2.70 -7.53
CA LYS A 25 -12.26 -1.56 -7.58
C LYS A 25 -11.55 -0.24 -7.90
N THR A 26 -10.39 0.01 -7.31
CA THR A 26 -9.74 1.33 -7.33
C THR A 26 -8.45 1.37 -8.15
N GLY A 27 -7.95 0.22 -8.60
CA GLY A 27 -6.67 0.07 -9.28
C GLY A 27 -5.45 0.04 -8.36
N SER A 28 -5.61 0.28 -7.05
CA SER A 28 -4.48 0.29 -6.10
C SER A 28 -4.93 0.05 -4.65
N VAL A 29 -4.00 0.16 -3.71
CA VAL A 29 -4.27 0.25 -2.27
C VAL A 29 -3.45 1.39 -1.68
N ALA A 30 -4.12 2.30 -0.98
CA ALA A 30 -3.55 3.49 -0.36
C ALA A 30 -3.96 3.63 1.12
N LEU A 31 -3.38 4.60 1.82
CA LEU A 31 -3.58 4.79 3.27
C LEU A 31 -5.04 5.12 3.63
N GLN A 32 -5.73 5.87 2.77
CA GLN A 32 -7.15 6.24 2.93
C GLN A 32 -8.13 5.07 2.77
N ASP A 33 -7.67 3.95 2.23
CA ASP A 33 -8.53 2.79 1.97
C ASP A 33 -8.89 2.02 3.23
N PHE A 34 -8.31 2.40 4.38
CA PHE A 34 -8.58 1.78 5.68
C PHE A 34 -9.44 2.66 6.60
N THR A 35 -10.26 3.55 6.03
CA THR A 35 -11.24 4.34 6.79
C THR A 35 -12.50 3.51 7.11
N PRO A 36 -13.29 3.85 8.15
CA PRO A 36 -14.56 3.17 8.43
C PRO A 36 -15.51 3.11 7.23
N LYS A 37 -15.49 4.14 6.37
CA LYS A 37 -16.26 4.18 5.12
C LYS A 37 -15.80 3.09 4.16
N SER A 38 -14.50 3.02 3.87
CA SER A 38 -13.92 2.04 2.93
C SER A 38 -13.99 0.60 3.45
N LEU A 39 -13.91 0.41 4.77
CA LEU A 39 -13.99 -0.91 5.41
C LEU A 39 -15.40 -1.49 5.41
N ASN A 40 -16.41 -0.62 5.30
CA ASN A 40 -17.83 -0.98 5.21
C ASN A 40 -18.41 -0.77 3.80
N ASP A 41 -17.56 -0.58 2.78
CA ASP A 41 -18.01 -0.47 1.40
C ASP A 41 -18.54 -1.82 0.91
N ARG A 42 -19.84 -1.84 0.59
CA ARG A 42 -20.56 -3.08 0.25
C ARG A 42 -20.05 -3.74 -1.02
N GLU A 43 -19.67 -2.96 -2.04
CA GLU A 43 -19.14 -3.54 -3.28
C GLU A 43 -17.80 -4.23 -3.04
N ILE A 44 -16.97 -3.67 -2.16
CA ILE A 44 -15.67 -4.26 -1.78
C ILE A 44 -15.89 -5.54 -0.99
N LEU A 45 -16.80 -5.53 -0.01
CA LEU A 45 -17.11 -6.71 0.79
C LEU A 45 -17.73 -7.83 -0.06
N ASP A 46 -18.65 -7.51 -0.96
CA ASP A 46 -19.30 -8.47 -1.85
C ASP A 46 -18.30 -9.07 -2.87
N ALA A 47 -17.36 -8.26 -3.38
CA ALA A 47 -16.28 -8.76 -4.23
C ALA A 47 -15.29 -9.62 -3.44
N ALA A 48 -14.90 -9.19 -2.24
CA ALA A 48 -13.98 -9.92 -1.37
C ALA A 48 -14.55 -11.30 -0.96
N ALA A 49 -15.87 -11.43 -0.83
CA ALA A 49 -16.53 -12.70 -0.53
C ALA A 49 -16.34 -13.76 -1.63
N LYS A 50 -15.98 -13.34 -2.86
CA LYS A 50 -15.70 -14.22 -4.00
C LYS A 50 -14.23 -14.62 -4.11
N VAL A 51 -13.35 -14.05 -3.26
CA VAL A 51 -11.91 -14.32 -3.29
C VAL A 51 -11.59 -15.53 -2.42
N ASN A 52 -11.07 -16.58 -3.05
CA ASN A 52 -10.47 -17.72 -2.37
C ASN A 52 -8.94 -17.60 -2.44
N VAL A 53 -8.27 -17.90 -1.34
CA VAL A 53 -6.80 -17.85 -1.23
C VAL A 53 -6.30 -19.24 -0.92
N GLU A 54 -5.41 -19.72 -1.78
CA GLU A 54 -4.77 -21.02 -1.65
C GLU A 54 -3.27 -20.84 -1.44
N ILE A 55 -2.68 -21.71 -0.63
CA ILE A 55 -1.23 -21.74 -0.41
C ILE A 55 -0.62 -22.48 -1.60
N ASN A 56 0.41 -21.91 -2.20
CA ASN A 56 1.14 -22.54 -3.31
C ASN A 56 2.29 -23.42 -2.77
N HIS A 57 3.29 -23.70 -3.61
CA HIS A 57 4.42 -24.55 -3.25
C HIS A 57 5.51 -23.84 -2.41
N ILE A 58 5.40 -22.53 -2.18
CA ILE A 58 6.38 -21.78 -1.40
C ILE A 58 6.29 -22.18 0.07
N THR A 59 7.44 -22.46 0.68
CA THR A 59 7.54 -22.89 2.08
C THR A 59 8.30 -21.89 2.96
N ASP A 60 9.12 -21.02 2.38
CA ASP A 60 9.78 -19.94 3.11
C ASP A 60 8.76 -18.82 3.41
N PRO A 61 8.47 -18.50 4.69
CA PRO A 61 7.55 -17.42 5.03
C PRO A 61 8.03 -16.02 4.62
N ALA A 62 9.33 -15.86 4.29
CA ALA A 62 9.88 -14.60 3.78
C ALA A 62 9.81 -14.48 2.25
N GLU A 63 9.44 -15.56 1.54
CA GLU A 63 9.30 -15.57 0.10
C GLU A 63 7.84 -15.29 -0.29
N PHE A 64 7.63 -14.18 -1.00
CA PHE A 64 6.29 -13.70 -1.34
C PHE A 64 5.89 -13.98 -2.79
N VAL A 65 6.81 -14.46 -3.63
CA VAL A 65 6.61 -14.73 -5.06
C VAL A 65 7.12 -16.14 -5.38
N PRO A 66 6.57 -16.83 -6.39
CA PRO A 66 5.52 -16.36 -7.32
C PRO A 66 4.14 -16.24 -6.68
N GLN A 67 3.36 -15.26 -7.16
CA GLN A 67 1.92 -15.17 -6.88
C GLN A 67 1.13 -15.31 -8.18
N HIS A 68 0.02 -16.04 -8.12
CA HIS A 68 -0.89 -16.21 -9.26
C HIS A 68 -2.30 -15.83 -8.87
N VAL A 69 -2.99 -15.14 -9.77
CA VAL A 69 -4.41 -14.82 -9.64
C VAL A 69 -5.15 -15.32 -10.87
N ARG A 70 -6.28 -15.98 -10.63
CA ARG A 70 -7.25 -16.39 -11.65
C ARG A 70 -8.58 -15.73 -11.34
N ALA A 71 -9.18 -15.08 -12.33
CA ALA A 71 -10.54 -14.54 -12.26
C ALA A 71 -11.41 -15.18 -13.33
N GLU A 72 -12.57 -15.68 -12.92
CA GLU A 72 -13.59 -16.20 -13.83
C GLU A 72 -14.70 -15.15 -13.99
N LEU A 73 -14.95 -14.75 -15.23
CA LEU A 73 -15.93 -13.74 -15.57
C LEU A 73 -17.31 -14.39 -15.78
N ILE A 74 -18.36 -13.57 -15.69
CA ILE A 74 -19.76 -14.03 -15.82
C ILE A 74 -20.03 -14.66 -17.20
N ASP A 75 -19.29 -14.23 -18.23
CA ASP A 75 -19.37 -14.80 -19.59
C ASP A 75 -18.57 -16.09 -19.77
N GLY A 76 -18.01 -16.64 -18.68
CA GLY A 76 -17.21 -17.86 -18.66
C GLY A 76 -15.75 -17.66 -19.06
N ARG A 77 -15.32 -16.44 -19.44
CA ARG A 77 -13.91 -16.19 -19.72
C ARG A 77 -13.08 -16.24 -18.44
N GLU A 78 -11.83 -16.64 -18.63
CA GLU A 78 -10.85 -16.73 -17.56
C GLU A 78 -9.72 -15.72 -17.82
N LEU A 79 -9.43 -14.90 -16.82
CA LEU A 79 -8.28 -14.00 -16.81
C LEU A 79 -7.25 -14.52 -15.80
N LYS A 80 -5.98 -14.44 -16.16
CA LYS A 80 -4.86 -14.84 -15.30
C LYS A 80 -3.81 -13.74 -15.24
N ALA A 81 -3.19 -13.60 -14.07
CA ALA A 81 -2.02 -12.76 -13.86
C ALA A 81 -1.03 -13.47 -12.94
N SER A 82 0.25 -13.20 -13.15
CA SER A 82 1.35 -13.71 -12.33
C SER A 82 2.26 -12.57 -11.90
N ILE A 83 2.77 -12.65 -10.68
CA ILE A 83 3.82 -11.78 -10.16
C ILE A 83 5.00 -12.67 -9.76
N ASP A 84 6.05 -12.62 -10.56
CA ASP A 84 7.27 -13.40 -10.34
C ASP A 84 8.36 -12.56 -9.64
N VAL A 85 8.26 -11.23 -9.73
CA VAL A 85 9.15 -10.28 -9.03
C VAL A 85 8.31 -9.20 -8.36
N LEU A 86 8.51 -8.99 -7.06
CA LEU A 86 7.77 -7.99 -6.31
C LEU A 86 8.22 -6.57 -6.68
N PHE A 87 7.27 -5.73 -7.08
CA PHE A 87 7.48 -4.30 -7.21
C PHE A 87 7.89 -3.68 -5.86
N GLY A 88 8.97 -2.89 -5.87
CA GLY A 88 9.60 -2.33 -4.68
C GLY A 88 10.64 -3.23 -4.01
N SER A 89 10.89 -4.44 -4.53
CA SER A 89 12.00 -5.29 -4.08
C SER A 89 13.34 -4.83 -4.67
N PRO A 90 14.50 -5.28 -4.16
CA PRO A 90 15.80 -4.99 -4.77
C PRO A 90 15.88 -5.41 -6.26
N ALA A 91 15.16 -6.47 -6.65
CA ALA A 91 15.13 -6.97 -8.02
C ALA A 91 14.19 -6.15 -8.95
N TYR A 92 13.22 -5.44 -8.38
CA TYR A 92 12.35 -4.52 -9.13
C TYR A 92 12.07 -3.26 -8.28
N PRO A 93 13.07 -2.38 -8.11
CA PRO A 93 12.97 -1.24 -7.20
C PRO A 93 12.01 -0.18 -7.74
N LEU A 94 11.52 0.67 -6.84
CA LEU A 94 10.80 1.88 -7.23
C LEU A 94 11.79 2.83 -7.94
N THR A 95 11.29 3.61 -8.89
CA THR A 95 12.06 4.75 -9.41
C THR A 95 12.20 5.84 -8.34
N HIS A 96 13.18 6.72 -8.49
CA HIS A 96 13.34 7.86 -7.58
C HIS A 96 12.06 8.70 -7.46
N GLN A 97 11.41 8.99 -8.59
CA GLN A 97 10.13 9.70 -8.60
C GLN A 97 9.04 8.95 -7.82
N GLN A 98 8.92 7.63 -8.00
CA GLN A 98 7.95 6.82 -7.25
C GLN A 98 8.25 6.79 -5.74
N HIS A 99 9.54 6.81 -5.36
CA HIS A 99 9.95 6.96 -3.96
C HIS A 99 9.47 8.29 -3.37
N LEU A 100 9.70 9.41 -4.08
CA LEU A 100 9.27 10.73 -3.63
C LEU A 100 7.74 10.83 -3.55
N GLU A 101 7.02 10.38 -4.58
CA GLU A 101 5.55 10.37 -4.58
C GLU A 101 4.98 9.54 -3.41
N LYS A 102 5.60 8.40 -3.09
CA LYS A 102 5.22 7.58 -1.93
C LYS A 102 5.47 8.34 -0.63
N PHE A 103 6.62 9.00 -0.49
CA PHE A 103 6.97 9.79 0.68
C PHE A 103 5.98 10.94 0.90
N GLU A 104 5.71 11.71 -0.14
CA GLU A 104 4.74 12.82 -0.09
C GLU A 104 3.35 12.35 0.33
N LYS A 105 2.86 11.23 -0.20
CA LYS A 105 1.58 10.63 0.21
C LYS A 105 1.57 10.24 1.68
N CYS A 106 2.68 9.71 2.22
CA CYS A 106 2.81 9.41 3.64
C CYS A 106 2.79 10.68 4.50
N VAL A 107 3.53 11.72 4.12
CA VAL A 107 3.54 13.01 4.84
C VAL A 107 2.17 13.67 4.80
N ALA A 108 1.54 13.72 3.62
CA ALA A 108 0.19 14.25 3.45
C ALA A 108 -0.84 13.51 4.33
N PHE A 109 -0.71 12.19 4.49
CA PHE A 109 -1.61 11.41 5.34
C PHE A 109 -1.34 11.63 6.85
N GLY A 110 -0.07 11.59 7.26
CA GLY A 110 0.35 11.68 8.66
C GLY A 110 0.24 13.08 9.24
N LEU A 111 0.58 14.10 8.44
CA LEU A 111 0.56 15.51 8.80
C LEU A 111 -0.61 16.27 8.17
N ARG A 112 -1.72 15.58 7.85
CA ARG A 112 -2.87 16.15 7.13
C ARG A 112 -3.48 17.44 7.71
N TYR A 113 -3.17 17.76 8.96
CA TYR A 113 -3.66 18.96 9.66
C TYR A 113 -2.59 20.06 9.81
N ILE A 114 -1.35 19.85 9.38
CA ILE A 114 -0.23 20.80 9.51
C ILE A 114 0.70 20.77 8.29
N ASN A 115 0.77 21.88 7.54
CA ASN A 115 1.80 22.23 6.52
C ASN A 115 2.43 21.08 5.68
N ALA A 116 1.69 20.01 5.39
CA ALA A 116 2.26 18.73 4.96
C ALA A 116 3.10 18.82 3.68
N HIS A 117 2.65 19.63 2.71
CA HIS A 117 3.39 19.83 1.47
C HIS A 117 4.73 20.54 1.70
N GLN A 118 4.74 21.63 2.47
CA GLN A 118 5.96 22.36 2.80
C GLN A 118 6.93 21.50 3.61
N THR A 119 6.39 20.72 4.57
CA THR A 119 7.16 19.75 5.34
C THR A 119 7.77 18.68 4.44
N ALA A 120 7.02 18.11 3.50
CA ALA A 120 7.55 17.11 2.58
C ALA A 120 8.70 17.67 1.73
N MET A 121 8.50 18.84 1.12
CA MET A 121 9.54 19.47 0.29
C MET A 121 10.82 19.76 1.07
N GLY A 122 10.71 20.34 2.27
CA GLY A 122 11.89 20.63 3.09
C GLY A 122 12.59 19.37 3.61
N LEU A 123 11.84 18.29 3.90
CA LEU A 123 12.42 17.03 4.32
C LEU A 123 13.17 16.36 3.17
N ILE A 124 12.65 16.43 1.94
CA ILE A 124 13.34 15.94 0.74
C ILE A 124 14.65 16.70 0.56
N ASP A 125 14.63 18.04 0.55
CA ASP A 125 15.86 18.85 0.35
C ASP A 125 16.92 18.62 1.44
N LEU A 126 16.50 18.45 2.70
CA LEU A 126 17.42 18.14 3.80
C LEU A 126 18.01 16.73 3.71
N VAL A 127 17.20 15.74 3.32
CA VAL A 127 17.66 14.35 3.19
C VAL A 127 18.58 14.17 1.98
N ASP A 128 18.36 14.91 0.89
CA ASP A 128 19.23 14.92 -0.30
C ASP A 128 20.64 15.49 -0.02
N LYS A 129 20.82 16.19 1.11
CA LYS A 129 22.10 16.78 1.55
C LYS A 129 22.49 16.27 2.95
N LEU A 130 21.99 15.11 3.34
CA LEU A 130 22.09 14.62 4.72
C LEU A 130 23.55 14.49 5.19
N GLU A 131 24.44 14.08 4.30
CA GLU A 131 25.88 13.94 4.54
C GLU A 131 26.60 15.26 4.87
N ASP A 132 26.05 16.39 4.40
CA ASP A 132 26.61 17.72 4.62
C ASP A 132 26.10 18.37 5.92
N LEU A 133 25.10 17.77 6.57
CA LEU A 133 24.51 18.32 7.79
C LEU A 133 25.43 18.07 9.00
N THR A 134 25.74 19.15 9.71
CA THR A 134 26.50 19.09 10.98
C THR A 134 25.69 18.55 12.16
N GLY A 135 24.37 18.37 11.99
CA GLY A 135 23.49 17.77 12.98
C GLY A 135 22.05 17.64 12.50
N CYS A 136 21.26 16.81 13.18
CA CYS A 136 19.91 16.43 12.72
C CYS A 136 18.78 17.31 13.30
N ARG A 137 19.10 18.41 13.99
CA ARG A 137 18.09 19.24 14.70
C ARG A 137 17.01 19.75 13.76
N GLU A 138 17.41 20.27 12.60
CA GLU A 138 16.49 20.85 11.61
C GLU A 138 15.60 19.77 11.00
N LEU A 139 16.18 18.60 10.69
CA LEU A 139 15.43 17.44 10.21
C LEU A 139 14.32 17.02 11.19
N PHE A 140 14.63 16.90 12.49
CA PHE A 140 13.64 16.54 13.51
C PHE A 140 12.59 17.63 13.74
N ALA A 141 12.98 18.92 13.67
CA ALA A 141 12.04 20.03 13.80
C ALA A 141 11.01 19.99 12.66
N LEU A 142 11.48 19.82 11.43
CA LEU A 142 10.62 19.79 10.26
C LEU A 142 9.73 18.53 10.24
N ALA A 143 10.27 17.37 10.62
CA ALA A 143 9.51 16.12 10.73
C ALA A 143 8.39 16.19 11.78
N ALA A 144 8.50 17.07 12.78
CA ALA A 144 7.45 17.37 13.75
C ALA A 144 6.37 18.34 13.21
N GLY A 145 6.48 18.77 11.95
CA GLY A 145 5.56 19.72 11.30
C GLY A 145 5.72 21.16 11.78
N LYS A 146 6.93 21.53 12.25
CA LYS A 146 7.27 22.88 12.71
C LYS A 146 8.04 23.66 11.65
#